data_AF-W8X0K4-F1
#
_entry.id   AF-W8X0K4-F1
#
_cell.length_a   1.000
_cell.length_b   1.000
_cell.length_c   1.000
_cell.angle_alpha   90.00
_cell.angle_beta   90.00
_cell.angle_gamma   90.00
#
_symmetry.space_group_name_H-M   'P 1'
#
loop_
_entity.id
_entity.type
_entity.pdbx_description
1 polymer ?
#
loop_
_entity_poly.entity_id
_entity_poly.type
_entity_poly.pdbx_seq_one_letter_code
_entity_poly.pdbx_strand_id
1 'polypeptide(L)'
;MDEDTPPAPADFRGAAMLEAEALLHARLPGRGVALRLSGLYGPGRLRLAEGLRTGRMAAPDGPGHWANRIHVEDAARACAHLLDLADPLPCYIGTDDHPMPTADLYEALARMAGGPTPARASRPPDGKRLSNARLRASGWTPAWPDMLDGYAACLGAADAPRSLHVPCARS
;
A
#
# COMPACT_ATOMS: atom_id res chain seq x y z
N MET A 1 7.11 1.90 -13.28
CA MET A 1 5.78 1.57 -13.83
C MET A 1 4.85 2.66 -13.39
N ASP A 2 4.10 3.16 -14.36
CA ASP A 2 3.13 4.23 -14.26
C ASP A 2 1.80 3.75 -14.84
N GLU A 3 0.82 4.65 -14.88
CA GLU A 3 -0.52 4.36 -15.37
C GLU A 3 -0.61 4.13 -16.89
N ASP A 4 0.40 4.55 -17.66
CA ASP A 4 0.46 4.36 -19.12
C ASP A 4 1.02 2.98 -19.49
N THR A 5 1.59 2.26 -18.51
CA THR A 5 2.02 0.88 -18.71
C THR A 5 0.79 -0.04 -18.87
N PRO A 6 0.64 -0.78 -19.99
CA PRO A 6 -0.53 -1.64 -20.19
C PRO A 6 -0.66 -2.72 -19.11
N PRO A 7 -1.87 -2.97 -18.59
CA PRO A 7 -2.09 -4.05 -17.63
C PRO A 7 -1.90 -5.41 -18.30
N ALA A 8 -1.07 -6.24 -17.68
CA ALA A 8 -0.78 -7.61 -18.13
C ALA A 8 -1.02 -8.58 -16.95
N PRO A 9 -2.29 -8.83 -16.58
CA PRO A 9 -2.60 -9.67 -15.44
C PRO A 9 -2.16 -11.12 -15.71
N ALA A 10 -1.42 -11.70 -14.76
CA ALA A 10 -0.95 -13.08 -14.83
C ALA A 10 -1.84 -14.06 -14.05
N ASP A 11 -2.77 -13.54 -13.23
CA ASP A 11 -3.63 -14.33 -12.38
C ASP A 11 -5.11 -13.92 -12.48
N PHE A 12 -5.97 -14.77 -11.93
CA PHE A 12 -7.43 -14.55 -11.93
C PHE A 12 -7.83 -13.23 -11.26
N ARG A 13 -7.12 -12.83 -10.19
CA ARG A 13 -7.42 -11.59 -9.45
C ARG A 13 -7.13 -10.36 -10.29
N GLY A 14 -5.98 -10.34 -10.96
CA GLY A 14 -5.61 -9.27 -11.88
C GLY A 14 -6.57 -9.17 -13.06
N ALA A 15 -7.00 -10.30 -13.62
CA ALA A 15 -7.99 -10.33 -14.70
C ALA A 15 -9.34 -9.77 -14.25
N ALA A 16 -9.83 -10.19 -13.08
CA ALA A 16 -11.07 -9.67 -12.50
C ALA A 16 -11.00 -8.17 -12.20
N MET A 17 -9.85 -7.66 -11.74
CA MET A 17 -9.69 -6.22 -11.51
C MET A 17 -9.68 -5.42 -12.81
N LEU A 18 -9.03 -5.94 -13.86
CA LEU A 18 -9.04 -5.30 -15.18
C LEU A 18 -10.45 -5.26 -15.79
N GLU A 19 -11.23 -6.33 -15.63
CA GLU A 19 -12.64 -6.34 -16.03
C GLU A 19 -13.46 -5.32 -15.23
N ALA A 20 -13.24 -5.21 -13.91
CA ALA A 20 -13.91 -4.22 -13.08
C ALA A 20 -13.59 -2.77 -13.51
N GLU A 21 -12.34 -2.48 -13.87
CA GLU A 21 -11.93 -1.18 -14.43
C GLU A 21 -12.65 -0.90 -15.77
N ALA A 22 -12.70 -1.88 -16.67
CA ALA A 22 -13.41 -1.73 -17.94
C ALA A 22 -14.91 -1.47 -17.73
N LEU A 23 -15.55 -2.21 -16.81
CA LEU A 23 -16.96 -2.04 -16.45
C LEU A 23 -17.24 -0.69 -15.79
N LEU A 24 -16.30 -0.17 -14.97
CA LEU A 24 -16.39 1.15 -14.38
C LEU A 24 -16.45 2.23 -15.47
N HIS A 25 -15.52 2.19 -16.42
CA HIS A 25 -15.44 3.17 -17.50
C HIS A 25 -16.63 3.07 -18.47
N ALA A 26 -17.14 1.86 -18.72
CA ALA A 26 -18.34 1.67 -19.53
C ALA A 26 -19.61 2.23 -18.85
N ARG A 27 -19.74 2.08 -17.53
CA ARG A 27 -20.91 2.56 -16.76
C ARG A 27 -20.86 4.05 -16.43
N LEU A 28 -19.68 4.63 -16.32
CA LEU A 28 -19.46 6.04 -16.01
C LEU A 28 -18.54 6.70 -17.06
N PRO A 29 -18.99 6.85 -18.32
CA PRO A 29 -18.16 7.42 -19.38
C PRO A 29 -17.65 8.81 -19.02
N GLY A 30 -16.33 9.02 -19.10
CA GLY A 30 -15.68 10.29 -18.76
C GLY A 30 -15.70 10.67 -17.27
N ARG A 31 -16.24 9.81 -16.39
CA ARG A 31 -16.38 10.10 -14.95
C ARG A 31 -15.82 9.00 -14.04
N GLY A 32 -15.75 7.77 -14.53
CA GLY A 32 -15.21 6.64 -13.77
C GLY A 32 -13.69 6.73 -13.67
N VAL A 33 -13.17 6.75 -12.44
CA VAL A 33 -11.74 6.83 -12.13
C VAL A 33 -11.30 5.56 -11.40
N ALA A 34 -10.32 4.86 -11.95
CA ALA A 34 -9.68 3.73 -11.31
C ALA A 34 -8.48 4.19 -10.45
N LEU A 35 -8.48 3.86 -9.16
CA LEU A 35 -7.32 4.05 -8.28
C LEU A 35 -6.68 2.70 -7.98
N ARG A 36 -5.53 2.43 -8.59
CA ARG A 36 -4.76 1.19 -8.43
C ARG A 36 -3.89 1.29 -7.18
N LEU A 37 -4.38 0.75 -6.07
CA LEU A 37 -3.68 0.80 -4.80
C LEU A 37 -2.54 -0.22 -4.74
N SER A 38 -1.40 0.24 -4.25
CA SER A 38 -0.29 -0.62 -3.82
C SER A 38 -0.62 -1.32 -2.49
N GLY A 39 0.35 -1.98 -1.87
CA GLY A 39 0.11 -2.77 -0.67
C GLY A 39 -0.34 -1.94 0.53
N LEU A 40 -1.63 -2.02 0.87
CA LEU A 40 -2.21 -1.31 2.01
C LEU A 40 -1.63 -1.75 3.35
N TYR A 41 -1.26 -0.77 4.18
CA TYR A 41 -0.88 -0.97 5.58
C TYR A 41 -1.47 0.15 6.45
N GLY A 42 -1.30 0.04 7.77
CA GLY A 42 -1.80 1.01 8.74
C GLY A 42 -2.39 0.34 9.98
N PRO A 43 -3.07 1.08 10.87
CA PRO A 43 -3.71 0.53 12.05
C PRO A 43 -4.64 -0.65 11.70
N GLY A 44 -4.45 -1.78 12.38
CA GLY A 44 -5.20 -3.02 12.10
C GLY A 44 -4.80 -3.78 10.82
N ARG A 45 -3.80 -3.30 10.07
CA ARG A 45 -3.31 -3.90 8.81
C ARG A 45 -1.80 -4.17 8.84
N LEU A 46 -1.33 -4.83 9.91
CA LEU A 46 0.10 -5.07 10.16
C LEU A 46 0.54 -6.54 9.95
N ARG A 47 -0.23 -7.33 9.18
CA ARG A 47 0.04 -8.77 8.94
C ARG A 47 1.46 -9.08 8.49
N LEU A 48 2.06 -8.23 7.66
CA LEU A 48 3.45 -8.39 7.23
C LEU A 48 4.41 -8.26 8.41
N ALA A 49 4.31 -7.18 9.19
CA ALA A 49 5.13 -6.95 10.37
C ALA A 49 4.93 -8.05 11.42
N GLU A 50 3.69 -8.51 11.65
CA GLU A 50 3.39 -9.64 12.54
C GLU A 50 3.98 -10.97 12.05
N GLY A 51 3.91 -11.22 10.74
CA GLY A 51 4.52 -12.39 10.11
C GLY A 51 6.04 -12.39 10.26
N LEU A 52 6.68 -11.24 10.10
CA LEU A 52 8.12 -11.06 10.28
C LEU A 52 8.52 -11.17 11.75
N ARG A 53 7.77 -10.55 12.67
CA ARG A 53 7.96 -10.67 14.13
C ARG A 53 7.98 -12.12 14.60
N THR A 54 7.13 -12.96 14.01
CA THR A 54 7.00 -14.38 14.35
C THR A 54 7.88 -15.31 13.52
N GLY A 55 8.74 -14.77 12.65
CA GLY A 55 9.65 -15.56 11.81
C GLY A 55 8.95 -16.39 10.72
N ARG A 56 7.68 -16.09 10.40
CA ARG A 56 6.88 -16.83 9.40
C ARG A 56 7.04 -16.33 7.98
N MET A 57 7.73 -15.20 7.78
CA MET A 57 7.90 -14.56 6.48
C MET A 57 9.38 -14.58 6.07
N ALA A 58 9.64 -15.10 4.86
CA ALA A 58 10.95 -15.04 4.24
C ALA A 58 11.03 -13.86 3.25
N ALA A 59 12.16 -13.17 3.23
CA ALA A 59 12.47 -12.16 2.22
C ALA A 59 12.84 -12.83 0.89
N PRO A 60 12.47 -12.24 -0.26
CA PRO A 60 12.96 -12.72 -1.55
C PRO A 60 14.49 -12.58 -1.62
N ASP A 61 15.13 -13.49 -2.35
CA ASP A 61 16.55 -13.43 -2.65
C ASP A 61 16.80 -12.87 -4.06
N GLY A 62 17.88 -12.11 -4.23
CA GLY A 62 18.25 -11.48 -5.50
C GLY A 62 17.50 -10.19 -5.86
N PRO A 63 17.85 -9.56 -7.00
CA PRO A 63 17.25 -8.32 -7.47
C PRO A 63 15.88 -8.53 -8.14
N GLY A 64 15.17 -7.43 -8.41
CA GLY A 64 13.92 -7.46 -9.18
C GLY A 64 12.66 -7.62 -8.32
N HIS A 65 12.79 -7.52 -6.99
CA HIS A 65 11.65 -7.52 -6.07
C HIS A 65 11.41 -6.13 -5.49
N TRP A 66 10.25 -5.54 -5.79
CA TRP A 66 9.91 -4.19 -5.33
C TRP A 66 8.70 -4.21 -4.39
N ALA A 67 8.87 -3.60 -3.24
CA ALA A 67 7.79 -3.27 -2.34
C ALA A 67 7.27 -1.86 -2.65
N ASN A 68 5.94 -1.75 -2.73
CA ASN A 68 5.23 -0.49 -2.87
C ASN A 68 4.11 -0.52 -1.83
N ARG A 69 3.95 0.56 -1.08
CA ARG A 69 2.98 0.65 0.00
C ARG A 69 2.21 1.95 -0.10
N ILE A 70 1.03 1.94 0.51
CA ILE A 70 0.25 3.14 0.77
C ILE A 70 -0.41 2.96 2.12
N HIS A 71 -0.31 3.98 2.97
CA HIS A 71 -1.00 3.98 4.24
C HIS A 71 -2.52 4.03 4.01
N VAL A 72 -3.30 3.34 4.83
CA VAL A 72 -4.76 3.24 4.68
C VAL A 72 -5.44 4.61 4.71
N GLU A 73 -4.91 5.54 5.50
CA GLU A 73 -5.37 6.93 5.53
C GLU A 73 -5.11 7.64 4.20
N ASP A 74 -3.94 7.43 3.61
CA ASP A 74 -3.57 8.04 2.33
C ASP A 74 -4.35 7.46 1.16
N ALA A 75 -4.67 6.17 1.20
CA ALA A 75 -5.58 5.57 0.25
C ALA A 75 -6.98 6.21 0.32
N ALA A 76 -7.51 6.44 1.53
CA ALA A 76 -8.79 7.11 1.71
C ALA A 76 -8.73 8.59 1.25
N ARG A 77 -7.66 9.31 1.58
CA ARG A 77 -7.44 10.69 1.14
C ARG A 77 -7.29 10.79 -0.37
N ALA A 78 -6.66 9.81 -1.02
CA ALA A 78 -6.57 9.74 -2.49
C ALA A 78 -7.95 9.52 -3.12
N CYS A 79 -8.78 8.64 -2.57
CA CYS A 79 -10.16 8.47 -3.05
C CYS A 79 -10.97 9.78 -2.94
N ALA A 80 -10.92 10.45 -1.79
CA ALA A 80 -11.62 11.71 -1.58
C ALA A 80 -11.14 12.79 -2.57
N HIS A 81 -9.81 12.94 -2.71
CA HIS A 81 -9.20 13.88 -3.64
C HIS A 81 -9.66 13.66 -5.09
N LEU A 82 -9.70 12.39 -5.54
CA LEU A 82 -10.11 12.07 -6.91
C LEU A 82 -11.61 12.27 -7.17
N LEU A 83 -12.44 12.16 -6.14
CA LEU A 83 -13.88 12.46 -6.24
C LEU A 83 -14.15 13.97 -6.40
N ASP A 84 -13.29 14.80 -5.80
CA ASP A 84 -13.41 16.26 -5.84
C ASP A 84 -12.67 16.91 -7.03
N LEU A 85 -11.88 16.13 -7.77
CA LEU A 85 -11.11 16.63 -8.90
C LEU A 85 -12.03 16.97 -10.08
N ALA A 86 -11.87 18.18 -10.64
CA ALA A 86 -12.76 18.68 -11.69
C ALA A 86 -12.63 17.92 -13.03
N ASP A 87 -11.41 17.53 -13.39
CA ASP A 87 -11.10 16.80 -14.63
C ASP A 87 -10.10 15.67 -14.33
N PRO A 88 -10.56 14.57 -13.70
CA PRO A 88 -9.70 13.46 -13.37
C PRO A 88 -9.38 12.62 -14.61
N LEU A 89 -8.13 12.17 -14.68
CA LEU A 89 -7.75 11.13 -15.63
C LEU A 89 -8.43 9.79 -15.26
N PRO A 90 -8.63 8.87 -16.21
CA PRO A 90 -9.37 7.63 -15.95
C PRO A 90 -8.65 6.69 -14.97
N CYS A 91 -7.34 6.85 -14.77
CA CYS A 91 -6.55 5.97 -13.91
C CYS A 91 -5.44 6.72 -13.18
N TYR A 92 -5.25 6.35 -11.91
CA TYR A 92 -4.18 6.78 -11.02
C TYR A 92 -3.60 5.60 -10.24
N ILE A 93 -2.31 5.64 -9.92
CA ILE A 93 -1.66 4.72 -8.99
C ILE A 93 -1.61 5.34 -7.59
N GLY A 94 -2.13 4.60 -6.61
CA GLY A 94 -2.05 4.94 -5.20
C GLY A 94 -0.88 4.20 -4.53
N THR A 95 0.29 4.83 -4.52
CA THR A 95 1.47 4.42 -3.77
C THR A 95 2.09 5.63 -3.08
N ASP A 96 2.82 5.40 -1.99
CA ASP A 96 3.63 6.43 -1.34
C ASP A 96 4.84 6.85 -2.19
N ASP A 97 5.66 7.76 -1.67
CA ASP A 97 6.85 8.28 -2.34
C ASP A 97 8.08 7.35 -2.14
N HIS A 98 7.92 6.21 -1.47
CA HIS A 98 9.02 5.34 -1.01
C HIS A 98 8.92 3.88 -1.54
N PRO A 99 8.98 3.64 -2.86
CA PRO A 99 9.19 2.30 -3.36
C PRO A 99 10.63 1.83 -3.06
N MET A 100 10.80 0.63 -2.51
CA MET A 100 12.12 0.09 -2.16
C MET A 100 12.21 -1.43 -2.43
N PRO A 101 13.42 -2.03 -2.41
CA PRO A 101 13.56 -3.48 -2.53
C PRO A 101 12.77 -4.22 -1.44
N THR A 102 12.04 -5.28 -1.83
CA THR A 102 11.20 -6.04 -0.89
C THR A 102 12.00 -6.64 0.27
N ALA A 103 13.22 -7.09 -0.03
CA ALA A 103 14.17 -7.59 0.95
C ALA A 103 14.45 -6.57 2.06
N ASP A 104 14.78 -5.34 1.67
CA ASP A 104 15.14 -4.26 2.59
C ASP A 104 13.95 -3.86 3.47
N LEU A 105 12.74 -3.79 2.89
CA LEU A 105 11.52 -3.58 3.67
C LEU A 105 11.33 -4.68 4.72
N TYR A 106 11.49 -5.95 4.34
CA TYR A 106 11.26 -7.07 5.25
C TYR A 106 12.26 -7.06 6.41
N GLU A 107 13.51 -6.75 6.13
CA GLU A 107 14.54 -6.61 7.16
C GLU A 107 14.26 -5.42 8.10
N ALA A 108 13.87 -4.27 7.55
CA ALA A 108 13.51 -3.10 8.34
C ALA A 108 12.32 -3.38 9.27
N LEU A 109 11.24 -3.97 8.75
CA LEU A 109 10.07 -4.32 9.54
C LEU A 109 10.33 -5.40 10.59
N ALA A 110 11.16 -6.40 10.27
CA ALA A 110 11.55 -7.41 11.25
C ALA A 110 12.30 -6.76 12.43
N ARG A 111 13.26 -5.86 12.14
CA ARG A 111 13.95 -5.10 13.19
C ARG A 111 13.00 -4.24 14.01
N MET A 112 12.13 -3.47 13.36
CA MET A 112 11.16 -2.60 14.04
C MET A 112 10.20 -3.38 14.94
N ALA A 113 9.76 -4.56 14.50
CA ALA A 113 8.82 -5.39 15.24
C ALA A 113 9.47 -6.32 16.28
N GLY A 114 10.80 -6.27 16.47
CA GLY A 114 11.54 -7.15 17.38
C GLY A 114 11.56 -8.63 16.93
N GLY A 115 11.43 -8.88 15.64
CA GLY A 115 11.51 -10.21 15.03
C GLY A 115 12.93 -10.66 14.68
N PRO A 116 13.11 -11.95 14.32
CA PRO A 116 14.38 -12.44 13.81
C PRO A 116 14.69 -11.86 12.42
N THR A 117 15.97 -11.87 12.03
CA THR A 117 16.36 -11.60 10.64
C THR A 117 15.64 -12.55 9.69
N PRO A 118 14.90 -12.05 8.69
CA PRO A 118 14.15 -12.91 7.77
C PRO A 118 15.08 -13.82 6.98
N ALA A 119 14.73 -15.11 6.88
CA ALA A 119 15.39 -16.01 5.95
C ALA A 119 15.22 -15.50 4.50
N ARG A 120 16.20 -15.81 3.64
CA ARG A 120 16.14 -15.56 2.21
C ARG A 120 15.54 -16.75 1.48
N ALA A 121 14.69 -16.50 0.49
CA ALA A 121 14.10 -17.53 -0.34
C ALA A 121 14.11 -17.10 -1.81
N SER A 122 14.74 -17.93 -2.65
CA SER A 122 14.70 -17.76 -4.11
C SER A 122 13.26 -17.86 -4.61
N ARG A 123 12.86 -16.87 -5.40
CA ARG A 123 11.56 -16.83 -6.07
C ARG A 123 11.68 -15.99 -7.35
N PRO A 124 10.81 -16.18 -8.35
CA PRO A 124 10.78 -15.31 -9.53
C PRO A 124 10.60 -13.85 -9.13
N PRO A 125 11.25 -12.89 -9.82
CA PRO A 125 11.05 -11.46 -9.61
C PRO A 125 9.56 -11.11 -9.51
N ASP A 126 9.22 -10.35 -8.47
CA ASP A 126 7.83 -10.02 -8.13
C ASP A 126 7.72 -8.56 -7.74
N GLY A 127 6.65 -7.93 -8.21
CA GLY A 127 6.45 -6.50 -8.08
C GLY A 127 7.20 -5.69 -9.14
N LYS A 128 6.71 -4.47 -9.35
CA LYS A 128 7.31 -3.46 -10.22
C LYS A 128 7.46 -2.20 -9.39
N ARG A 129 8.51 -1.42 -9.63
CA ARG A 129 8.64 -0.09 -8.99
C ARG A 129 7.52 0.79 -9.51
N LEU A 130 6.57 1.14 -8.65
CA LEU A 130 5.44 2.00 -8.98
C LEU A 130 5.81 3.48 -8.84
N SER A 131 5.11 4.32 -9.60
CA SER A 131 5.20 5.78 -9.54
C SER A 131 3.82 6.33 -9.23
N ASN A 132 3.73 7.28 -8.31
CA ASN A 132 2.52 8.04 -8.02
C ASN A 132 2.54 9.44 -8.68
N ALA A 133 3.47 9.70 -9.59
CA ALA A 133 3.72 11.04 -10.13
C ALA A 133 2.45 11.71 -10.68
N ARG A 134 1.55 10.95 -11.32
CA ARG A 134 0.27 11.45 -11.81
C ARG A 134 -0.67 11.86 -10.67
N LEU A 135 -0.75 11.07 -9.61
CA LEU A 135 -1.54 11.41 -8.42
C LEU A 135 -0.96 12.64 -7.72
N ARG A 136 0.37 12.75 -7.61
CA ARG A 136 1.03 13.95 -7.06
C ARG A 136 0.75 15.19 -7.92
N ALA A 137 0.81 15.05 -9.25
CA ALA A 137 0.55 16.13 -10.18
C ALA A 137 -0.90 16.64 -10.14
N SER A 138 -1.86 15.85 -9.66
CA SER A 138 -3.24 16.31 -9.47
C SER A 138 -3.44 17.14 -8.19
N GLY A 139 -2.38 17.38 -7.41
CA GLY A 139 -2.41 18.15 -6.17
C GLY A 139 -2.54 17.29 -4.90
N TRP A 140 -2.66 15.97 -5.03
CA TRP A 140 -2.71 15.08 -3.86
C TRP A 140 -1.35 15.03 -3.15
N THR A 141 -1.38 15.09 -1.82
CA THR A 141 -0.18 15.00 -0.97
C THR A 141 -0.36 13.96 0.14
N PRO A 142 0.49 12.93 0.23
CA PRO A 142 0.40 11.91 1.28
C PRO A 142 0.73 12.49 2.65
N ALA A 143 0.06 12.00 3.68
CA ALA A 143 0.42 12.23 5.07
C ALA A 143 1.57 11.32 5.50
N TRP A 144 1.69 10.15 4.84
CA TRP A 144 2.71 9.14 5.04
C TRP A 144 3.49 8.91 3.73
N PRO A 145 4.38 9.84 3.34
CA PRO A 145 5.18 9.71 2.12
C PRO A 145 6.19 8.57 2.18
N ASP A 146 6.56 8.14 3.39
CA ASP A 146 7.51 7.06 3.65
C ASP A 146 6.85 5.94 4.46
N MET A 147 6.78 4.74 3.87
CA MET A 147 6.21 3.58 4.56
C MET A 147 6.94 3.20 5.84
N LEU A 148 8.25 3.41 5.95
CA LEU A 148 9.01 3.04 7.15
C LEU A 148 8.55 3.86 8.35
N ASP A 149 8.35 5.16 8.15
CA ASP A 149 7.80 6.06 9.18
C ASP A 149 6.38 5.66 9.56
N GLY A 150 5.53 5.34 8.57
CA GLY A 150 4.17 4.89 8.85
C GLY A 150 4.11 3.56 9.61
N TYR A 151 4.96 2.59 9.26
CA TYR A 151 5.03 1.34 9.98
C TYR A 151 5.55 1.55 11.41
N ALA A 152 6.58 2.38 11.59
CA ALA A 152 7.11 2.71 12.91
C ALA A 152 6.03 3.34 13.81
N ALA A 153 5.26 4.30 13.29
CA ALA A 153 4.15 4.91 14.02
C ALA A 153 3.07 3.88 14.40
N CYS A 154 2.71 2.99 13.47
CA CYS A 154 1.70 1.95 13.73
C CYS A 154 2.16 0.93 14.77
N LEU A 155 3.43 0.53 14.74
CA LEU A 155 4.00 -0.43 15.69
C LEU A 155 4.17 0.20 17.09
N GLY A 156 4.64 1.45 17.16
CA GLY A 156 4.72 2.18 18.43
C GLY A 156 3.35 2.41 19.09
N ALA A 157 2.29 2.63 18.30
CA ALA A 157 0.92 2.72 18.82
C ALA A 157 0.33 1.36 19.25
N ALA A 158 0.78 0.25 18.65
CA ALA A 158 0.33 -1.09 19.02
C ALA A 158 0.90 -1.57 20.37
N ASP A 159 2.09 -1.08 20.74
CA ASP A 159 2.74 -1.35 22.02
C ASP A 159 2.27 -0.45 23.17
N ALA A 160 1.48 0.59 22.88
CA ALA A 160 0.83 1.39 23.91
C ALA A 160 -0.29 0.57 24.59
N PRO A 161 -0.32 0.48 25.94
CA PRO A 161 -1.37 -0.26 26.64
C PRO A 161 -2.72 0.34 26.26
N ARG A 162 -3.61 -0.51 25.71
CA ARG A 162 -5.00 -0.15 25.41
C ARG A 162 -5.71 0.16 26.72
N SER A 163 -5.70 1.42 27.15
CA SER A 163 -6.61 1.89 28.19
C SER A 163 -8.01 1.86 27.61
N LEU A 164 -8.78 0.84 28.02
CA LEU A 164 -10.24 0.83 27.85
C LEU A 164 -10.82 1.99 28.67
N HIS A 165 -10.87 3.17 28.07
CA HIS A 165 -11.69 4.25 28.60
C HIS A 165 -13.15 3.94 28.26
N VAL A 166 -13.82 3.25 29.17
CA VAL A 166 -15.28 3.23 29.23
C VAL A 166 -15.70 4.55 29.85
N PRO A 167 -16.38 5.47 29.13
CA PRO A 167 -16.96 6.63 29.79
C PRO A 167 -18.06 6.13 30.71
N CYS A 168 -17.81 6.22 32.02
CA CYS A 168 -18.83 6.04 33.04
C CYS A 168 -19.82 7.20 32.90
N ALA A 169 -20.94 6.96 32.23
CA ALA A 169 -22.08 7.85 32.27
C ALA A 169 -22.55 7.95 33.73
N ARG A 170 -22.42 9.13 34.32
CA ARG A 170 -23.06 9.46 35.59
C ARG A 170 -24.11 10.55 35.36
N SER A 171 -25.33 10.18 35.81
CA SER A 171 -26.48 10.95 36.27
C SER A 171 -27.07 11.99 35.33
#